data_AF-A0A7S1TV23-F1
#
_entry.id   AF-A0A7S1TV23-F1
#
_cell.length_a   1.000
_cell.length_b   1.000
_cell.length_c   1.000
_cell.angle_alpha   90.00
_cell.angle_beta   90.00
_cell.angle_gamma   90.00
#
_symmetry.space_group_name_H-M   'P 1'
#
loop_
_entity.id
_entity.type
_entity.pdbx_description
1 polymer ?
#
loop_
_entity_poly.entity_id
_entity_poly.type
_entity_poly.pdbx_seq_one_letter_code
_entity_poly.pdbx_strand_id
1 'polypeptide(L)'
;LAVRERVRSLAPEELSGDWAEVRRRLLWAGGLRDLPNARPGQGYTGHAFNDWNHCDLTTMLVQEADNENEGRVDGIAFRNPLGDGIRIASLEEVGPGGSWSTCLMGANKEPPQDVAHVQFRSRIAFKLVWCPGTAADDPEGFTKFMLVDDGGELLASGAPTGALPPLRERMMNFRAVMGSKYAKACEACMLDKDAAGDTA
;
A
#
# COMPACT_ATOMS: atom_id res chain seq x y z
N LEU A 1 -8.80 0.50 -14.17
CA LEU A 1 -8.29 1.71 -13.46
C LEU A 1 -6.86 1.94 -13.94
N ALA A 2 -6.49 3.12 -14.43
CA ALA A 2 -5.16 3.36 -15.03
C ALA A 2 -4.00 2.97 -14.10
N VAL A 3 -4.12 3.26 -12.80
CA VAL A 3 -3.14 2.86 -11.78
C VAL A 3 -2.96 1.33 -11.72
N ARG A 4 -4.04 0.54 -11.79
CA ARG A 4 -3.93 -0.94 -11.78
C ARG A 4 -3.22 -1.46 -13.03
N GLU A 5 -3.43 -0.84 -14.19
CA GLU A 5 -2.69 -1.21 -15.40
C GLU A 5 -1.20 -0.88 -15.28
N ARG A 6 -0.85 0.27 -14.68
CA ARG A 6 0.55 0.61 -14.39
C ARG A 6 1.19 -0.40 -13.44
N VAL A 7 0.51 -0.77 -12.36
CA VAL A 7 1.02 -1.79 -11.43
C VAL A 7 1.27 -3.12 -12.14
N ARG A 8 0.33 -3.58 -12.97
CA ARG A 8 0.49 -4.83 -13.74
C ARG A 8 1.59 -4.74 -14.80
N SER A 9 1.93 -3.54 -15.27
CA SER A 9 3.00 -3.35 -16.25
C SER A 9 4.41 -3.36 -15.63
N LEU A 10 4.52 -3.29 -14.30
CA LEU A 10 5.82 -3.38 -13.62
C LEU A 10 6.34 -4.81 -13.69
N ALA A 11 7.56 -4.97 -14.20
CA ALA A 11 8.21 -6.27 -14.23
C ALA A 11 8.65 -6.70 -12.81
N PRO A 12 8.75 -8.01 -12.52
CA PRO A 12 9.19 -8.51 -11.22
C PRO A 12 10.55 -7.94 -10.76
N GLU A 13 11.46 -7.68 -11.70
CA GLU A 13 12.78 -7.12 -11.45
C GLU A 13 12.69 -5.65 -10.99
N GLU A 14 11.70 -4.91 -11.50
CA GLU A 14 11.44 -3.52 -11.09
C GLU A 14 10.85 -3.42 -9.68
N LEU A 15 10.32 -4.52 -9.15
CA LEU A 15 9.77 -4.64 -7.80
C LEU A 15 10.71 -5.35 -6.82
N SER A 16 11.85 -5.86 -7.29
CA SER A 16 12.80 -6.65 -6.51
C SER A 16 14.21 -6.05 -6.47
N GLY A 17 14.36 -4.78 -6.86
CA GLY A 17 15.61 -4.02 -6.76
C GLY A 17 15.80 -3.35 -5.40
N ASP A 18 16.61 -2.29 -5.37
CA ASP A 18 16.77 -1.45 -4.18
C ASP A 18 15.44 -0.79 -3.77
N TRP A 19 15.11 -0.83 -2.48
CA TRP A 19 13.83 -0.35 -1.97
C TRP A 19 13.52 1.11 -2.32
N ALA A 20 14.52 2.00 -2.36
CA ALA A 20 14.27 3.40 -2.68
C ALA A 20 13.77 3.55 -4.14
N GLU A 21 14.29 2.74 -5.06
CA GLU A 21 13.83 2.68 -6.45
C GLU A 21 12.47 2.00 -6.56
N VAL A 22 12.27 0.87 -5.86
CA VAL A 22 10.98 0.16 -5.85
C VAL A 22 9.88 1.09 -5.36
N ARG A 23 10.08 1.81 -4.25
CA ARG A 23 9.13 2.79 -3.73
C ARG A 23 8.83 3.89 -4.75
N ARG A 24 9.84 4.42 -5.46
CA ARG A 24 9.63 5.39 -6.54
C ARG A 24 8.71 4.84 -7.63
N ARG A 25 8.91 3.58 -8.03
CA ARG A 25 8.05 2.91 -9.02
C ARG A 25 6.63 2.72 -8.51
N LEU A 26 6.43 2.38 -7.24
CA LEU A 26 5.11 2.28 -6.63
C LEU A 26 4.38 3.63 -6.62
N LEU A 27 5.06 4.72 -6.27
CA LEU A 27 4.49 6.07 -6.33
C LEU A 27 4.08 6.44 -7.76
N TRP A 28 4.96 6.25 -8.73
CA TRP A 28 4.65 6.52 -10.14
C TRP A 28 3.46 5.69 -10.65
N ALA A 29 3.44 4.39 -10.33
CA ALA A 29 2.36 3.49 -10.71
C ALA A 29 1.03 3.97 -10.12
N GLY A 30 1.09 4.45 -8.88
CA GLY A 30 -0.03 5.04 -8.15
C GLY A 30 -0.39 6.47 -8.49
N GLY A 31 0.25 7.10 -9.47
CA GLY A 31 -0.08 8.49 -9.82
C GLY A 31 0.37 9.51 -8.78
N LEU A 32 1.45 9.25 -8.05
CA LEU A 32 2.04 10.13 -7.05
C LEU A 32 3.44 10.61 -7.48
N ARG A 33 3.71 11.88 -7.21
CA ARG A 33 5.06 12.47 -7.26
C ARG A 33 5.88 11.97 -6.06
N ASP A 34 7.17 11.75 -6.28
CA ASP A 34 8.11 11.50 -5.19
C ASP A 34 8.57 12.84 -4.59
N LEU A 35 8.01 13.18 -3.44
CA LEU A 35 8.25 14.42 -2.70
C LEU A 35 8.72 14.08 -1.28
N PRO A 36 9.88 13.41 -1.13
CA PRO A 36 10.34 12.85 0.14
C PRO A 36 10.85 13.91 1.13
N ASN A 37 10.94 15.17 0.70
CA ASN A 37 11.42 16.28 1.53
C ASN A 37 10.38 17.41 1.65
N ALA A 38 9.17 17.22 1.11
CA ALA A 38 8.11 18.21 1.27
C ALA A 38 7.63 18.26 2.72
N ARG A 39 7.08 19.41 3.13
CA ARG A 39 6.54 19.56 4.48
C ARG A 39 5.22 18.81 4.62
N PRO A 40 4.86 18.34 5.83
CA PRO A 40 3.50 17.84 6.10
C PRO A 40 2.44 18.85 5.63
N GLY A 41 1.41 18.37 4.94
CA GLY A 41 0.37 19.20 4.30
C GLY A 41 0.74 19.77 2.93
N GLN A 42 1.99 19.65 2.48
CA GLN A 42 2.47 20.14 1.17
C GLN A 42 2.83 19.01 0.20
N GLY A 43 2.10 17.89 0.28
CA GLY A 43 2.31 16.73 -0.59
C GLY A 43 3.49 15.85 -0.19
N TYR A 44 3.86 15.83 1.09
CA TYR A 44 4.90 14.92 1.62
C TYR A 44 4.53 13.46 1.36
N THR A 45 5.22 12.80 0.42
CA THR A 45 5.02 11.37 0.12
C THR A 45 6.09 10.47 0.74
N GLY A 46 7.06 11.03 1.49
CA GLY A 46 8.21 10.30 2.05
C GLY A 46 7.86 9.09 2.93
N HIS A 47 6.71 9.11 3.58
CA HIS A 47 6.22 8.02 4.44
C HIS A 47 5.44 6.94 3.68
N ALA A 48 4.98 7.22 2.45
CA ALA A 48 4.24 6.25 1.66
C ALA A 48 5.05 4.96 1.47
N PHE A 49 4.46 3.83 1.87
CA PHE A 49 5.02 2.49 1.90
C PHE A 49 6.24 2.28 2.81
N ASN A 50 6.71 3.32 3.51
CA ASN A 50 7.89 3.25 4.39
C ASN A 50 7.53 2.99 5.86
N ASP A 51 6.25 3.04 6.21
CA ASP A 51 5.74 2.67 7.53
C ASP A 51 4.61 1.63 7.38
N TRP A 52 4.16 1.10 8.51
CA TRP A 52 3.18 0.03 8.54
C TRP A 52 1.78 0.44 8.07
N ASN A 53 1.46 1.74 8.11
CA ASN A 53 0.09 2.24 8.02
C ASN A 53 -0.23 2.86 6.66
N HIS A 54 0.68 3.66 6.09
CA HIS A 54 0.47 4.36 4.82
C HIS A 54 0.82 3.48 3.62
N CYS A 55 0.08 2.38 3.46
CA CYS A 55 0.29 1.40 2.39
C CYS A 55 -0.91 1.25 1.45
N ASP A 56 -1.97 2.04 1.63
CA ASP A 56 -3.13 2.02 0.75
C ASP A 56 -2.99 3.11 -0.29
N LEU A 57 -2.71 2.73 -1.53
CA LEU A 57 -2.78 3.70 -2.61
C LEU A 57 -4.20 3.80 -3.13
N THR A 58 -4.80 4.96 -2.92
CA THR A 58 -6.19 5.25 -3.28
C THR A 58 -6.26 6.32 -4.36
N THR A 59 -7.21 6.16 -5.27
CA THR A 59 -7.54 7.14 -6.31
C THR A 59 -8.95 7.65 -6.08
N MET A 60 -9.12 8.93 -5.79
CA MET A 60 -10.39 9.52 -5.38
C MET A 60 -10.88 10.57 -6.36
N LEU A 61 -12.18 10.82 -6.34
CA LEU A 61 -12.74 12.00 -7.00
C LEU A 61 -12.18 13.26 -6.33
N VAL A 62 -11.86 14.29 -7.12
CA VAL A 62 -11.22 15.51 -6.61
C VAL A 62 -12.05 16.21 -5.52
N GLN A 63 -13.38 16.09 -5.61
CA GLN A 63 -14.32 16.64 -4.62
C GLN A 63 -14.28 15.93 -3.26
N GLU A 64 -13.80 14.69 -3.21
CA GLU A 64 -13.64 13.95 -1.96
C GLU A 64 -12.29 14.24 -1.30
N ALA A 65 -11.32 14.83 -2.03
CA ALA A 65 -9.97 15.06 -1.52
C ALA A 65 -9.91 15.99 -0.29
N ASP A 66 -10.90 16.87 -0.12
CA ASP A 66 -11.01 17.77 1.04
C ASP A 66 -11.79 17.16 2.22
N ASN A 67 -12.29 15.93 2.11
CA ASN A 67 -12.99 15.29 3.22
C ASN A 67 -12.06 15.15 4.42
N GLU A 68 -12.59 15.46 5.61
CA GLU A 68 -11.91 15.28 6.90
C GLU A 68 -12.33 13.96 7.56
N ASN A 69 -11.53 13.44 8.50
CA ASN A 69 -11.84 12.18 9.17
C ASN A 69 -13.12 12.28 10.02
N GLU A 70 -13.34 13.39 10.72
CA GLU A 70 -14.46 13.67 11.62
C GLU A 70 -14.68 12.59 12.70
N GLY A 71 -13.60 11.93 13.11
CA GLY A 71 -13.64 10.83 14.09
C GLY A 71 -14.25 9.54 13.56
N ARG A 72 -14.42 9.39 12.25
CA ARG A 72 -15.02 8.21 11.62
C ARG A 72 -14.06 7.03 11.50
N VAL A 73 -12.76 7.30 11.35
CA VAL A 73 -11.68 6.32 11.41
C VAL A 73 -10.97 6.46 12.74
N ASP A 74 -11.04 5.38 13.54
CA ASP A 74 -10.36 5.29 14.82
C ASP A 74 -8.84 5.47 14.67
N GLY A 75 -8.21 6.16 15.63
CA GLY A 75 -6.76 6.37 15.64
C GLY A 75 -6.23 7.39 14.62
N ILE A 76 -7.09 7.97 13.78
CA ILE A 76 -6.73 9.04 12.84
C ILE A 76 -7.16 10.41 13.40
N ALA A 77 -6.33 11.44 13.18
CA ALA A 77 -6.62 12.79 13.64
C ALA A 77 -8.01 13.26 13.17
N PHE A 78 -8.78 13.91 14.05
CA PHE A 78 -10.17 14.30 13.78
C PHE A 78 -10.32 15.07 12.46
N ARG A 79 -9.41 16.01 12.17
CA ARG A 79 -9.45 16.76 10.91
C ARG A 79 -8.81 15.97 9.75
N ASN A 80 -7.54 15.61 9.88
CA ASN A 80 -6.78 14.98 8.79
C ASN A 80 -6.96 15.66 7.39
N PRO A 81 -6.68 16.98 7.27
CA PRO A 81 -6.97 17.74 6.05
C PRO A 81 -5.89 17.51 4.99
N LEU A 82 -6.12 16.53 4.09
CA LEU A 82 -5.11 16.08 3.12
C LEU A 82 -5.25 16.71 1.73
N GLY A 83 -6.34 17.44 1.44
CA GLY A 83 -6.69 17.89 0.08
C GLY A 83 -5.58 18.62 -0.68
N ASP A 84 -4.93 19.60 -0.05
CA ASP A 84 -3.82 20.32 -0.69
C ASP A 84 -2.63 19.41 -0.99
N GLY A 85 -2.29 18.51 -0.05
CA GLY A 85 -1.24 17.52 -0.25
C GLY A 85 -1.55 16.57 -1.41
N ILE A 86 -2.80 16.13 -1.51
CA ILE A 86 -3.30 15.27 -2.59
C ILE A 86 -3.15 16.00 -3.94
N ARG A 87 -3.60 17.25 -4.05
CA ARG A 87 -3.48 18.04 -5.30
C ARG A 87 -2.04 18.24 -5.72
N ILE A 88 -1.15 18.58 -4.78
CA ILE A 88 0.27 18.82 -5.06
C ILE A 88 0.96 17.54 -5.53
N ALA A 89 0.69 16.40 -4.86
CA ALA A 89 1.41 15.17 -5.13
C ALA A 89 0.81 14.35 -6.28
N SER A 90 -0.45 14.58 -6.68
CA SER A 90 -1.09 13.81 -7.75
C SER A 90 -0.44 14.07 -9.11
N LEU A 91 -0.42 13.03 -9.93
CA LEU A 91 -0.04 13.07 -11.33
C LEU A 91 -1.30 13.04 -12.21
N GLU A 92 -1.51 14.06 -13.03
CA GLU A 92 -2.71 14.18 -13.88
C GLU A 92 -2.76 13.11 -14.99
N GLU A 93 -1.61 12.52 -15.34
CA GLU A 93 -1.48 11.49 -16.37
C GLU A 93 -2.16 10.14 -16.05
N VAL A 94 -2.55 9.89 -14.80
CA VAL A 94 -3.33 8.68 -14.43
C VAL A 94 -4.85 8.91 -14.48
N GLY A 95 -5.28 10.12 -14.88
CA GLY A 95 -6.68 10.51 -15.03
C GLY A 95 -7.11 11.62 -14.08
N PRO A 96 -8.34 12.13 -14.23
CA PRO A 96 -8.88 13.17 -13.36
C PRO A 96 -9.06 12.65 -11.93
N GLY A 97 -8.92 13.55 -10.95
CA GLY A 97 -9.08 13.22 -9.53
C GLY A 97 -7.82 13.46 -8.72
N GLY A 98 -7.66 12.70 -7.65
CA GLY A 98 -6.46 12.72 -6.81
C GLY A 98 -5.97 11.31 -6.50
N SER A 99 -4.68 11.17 -6.24
CA SER A 99 -4.06 9.94 -5.72
C SER A 99 -3.41 10.23 -4.38
N TRP A 100 -3.43 9.26 -3.47
CA TRP A 100 -2.78 9.39 -2.16
C TRP A 100 -2.44 8.03 -1.55
N SER A 101 -1.40 8.02 -0.69
CA SER A 101 -1.14 6.88 0.19
C SER A 101 -1.82 7.11 1.54
N THR A 102 -2.85 6.33 1.82
CA THR A 102 -3.72 6.46 3.00
C THR A 102 -3.40 5.41 4.06
N CYS A 103 -3.81 5.72 5.29
CA CYS A 103 -3.73 4.81 6.44
C CYS A 103 -4.64 3.59 6.25
N LEU A 104 -4.08 2.39 6.42
CA LEU A 104 -4.77 1.11 6.31
C LEU A 104 -5.39 0.62 7.64
N MET A 105 -5.23 1.39 8.73
CA MET A 105 -5.88 1.08 10.01
C MET A 105 -7.38 0.85 9.82
N GLY A 106 -7.89 -0.31 10.23
CA GLY A 106 -9.30 -0.71 10.02
C GLY A 106 -9.55 -1.51 8.73
N ALA A 107 -8.52 -1.77 7.92
CA ALA A 107 -8.64 -2.57 6.70
C ALA A 107 -8.99 -4.05 6.96
N ASN A 108 -8.80 -4.55 8.18
CA ASN A 108 -9.20 -5.90 8.55
C ASN A 108 -10.67 -6.06 8.95
N LYS A 109 -11.47 -5.00 8.85
CA LYS A 109 -12.91 -5.03 9.12
C LYS A 109 -13.70 -5.32 7.84
N GLU A 110 -14.96 -5.72 8.00
CA GLU A 110 -15.90 -5.94 6.89
C GLU A 110 -17.20 -5.15 7.16
N PRO A 111 -17.52 -4.11 6.36
CA PRO A 111 -16.67 -3.51 5.32
C PRO A 111 -15.41 -2.84 5.90
N PRO A 112 -14.33 -2.66 5.11
CA PRO A 112 -13.12 -1.97 5.56
C PRO A 112 -13.42 -0.60 6.17
N GLN A 113 -12.78 -0.30 7.30
CA GLN A 113 -12.96 0.96 8.06
C GLN A 113 -11.73 1.88 7.93
N ASP A 114 -10.93 1.70 6.88
CA ASP A 114 -9.73 2.49 6.64
C ASP A 114 -10.02 3.87 6.03
N VAL A 115 -8.97 4.70 5.95
CA VAL A 115 -9.09 6.09 5.48
C VAL A 115 -9.56 6.17 4.02
N ALA A 116 -9.13 5.25 3.15
CA ALA A 116 -9.57 5.23 1.77
C ALA A 116 -11.09 5.07 1.66
N HIS A 117 -11.64 4.09 2.39
CA HIS A 117 -13.06 3.75 2.32
C HIS A 117 -13.94 4.74 3.08
N VAL A 118 -13.53 5.17 4.27
CA VAL A 118 -14.37 5.97 5.17
C VAL A 118 -14.24 7.46 4.92
N GLN A 119 -13.01 7.99 4.90
CA GLN A 119 -12.78 9.43 4.73
C GLN A 119 -12.99 9.83 3.27
N PHE A 120 -12.32 9.15 2.34
CA PHE A 120 -12.32 9.52 0.92
C PHE A 120 -13.39 8.84 0.07
N ARG A 121 -14.18 7.93 0.66
CA ARG A 121 -15.25 7.19 -0.03
C ARG A 121 -14.75 6.55 -1.33
N SER A 122 -13.53 6.08 -1.29
CA SER A 122 -12.76 5.64 -2.44
C SER A 122 -12.46 4.15 -2.34
N ARG A 123 -12.13 3.55 -3.49
CA ARG A 123 -11.58 2.19 -3.56
C ARG A 123 -10.07 2.25 -3.56
N ILE A 124 -9.46 1.22 -2.99
CA ILE A 124 -8.02 1.04 -3.08
C ILE A 124 -7.65 0.65 -4.51
N ALA A 125 -6.73 1.42 -5.10
CA ALA A 125 -6.17 1.07 -6.40
C ALA A 125 -5.23 -0.13 -6.24
N PHE A 126 -4.32 -0.05 -5.27
CA PHE A 126 -3.57 -1.18 -4.73
C PHE A 126 -3.15 -0.93 -3.27
N LYS A 127 -2.96 -2.02 -2.51
CA LYS A 127 -2.41 -2.04 -1.15
C LYS A 127 -1.12 -2.83 -1.14
N LEU A 128 -0.08 -2.31 -0.51
CA LEU A 128 1.14 -3.06 -0.25
C LEU A 128 1.01 -3.83 1.06
N VAL A 129 1.21 -5.15 0.98
CA VAL A 129 1.19 -6.07 2.12
C VAL A 129 2.52 -6.82 2.19
N TRP A 130 3.29 -6.62 3.26
CA TRP A 130 4.49 -7.40 3.53
C TRP A 130 4.11 -8.82 3.99
N CYS A 131 4.76 -9.84 3.46
CA CYS A 131 4.42 -11.23 3.74
C CYS A 131 5.41 -11.86 4.71
N PRO A 132 4.96 -12.51 5.80
CA PRO A 132 5.83 -13.22 6.73
C PRO A 132 6.87 -14.16 6.12
N GLY A 133 6.62 -14.65 4.90
CA GLY A 133 7.49 -15.62 4.24
C GLY A 133 7.39 -17.00 4.90
N THR A 134 8.19 -17.94 4.42
CA THR A 134 8.46 -19.20 5.11
C THR A 134 9.90 -19.20 5.56
N ALA A 135 10.22 -19.88 6.67
CA ALA A 135 11.59 -19.93 7.18
C ALA A 135 12.61 -20.51 6.17
N ALA A 136 12.14 -21.27 5.17
CA ALA A 136 12.97 -21.87 4.12
C ALA A 136 13.40 -20.87 3.03
N ASP A 137 12.50 -20.00 2.58
CA ASP A 137 12.74 -19.07 1.47
C ASP A 137 13.01 -17.62 1.95
N ASP A 138 12.62 -17.30 3.18
CA ASP A 138 12.74 -15.99 3.81
C ASP A 138 13.10 -16.14 5.30
N PRO A 139 14.35 -16.51 5.62
CA PRO A 139 14.76 -16.78 7.01
C PRO A 139 14.67 -15.54 7.92
N GLU A 140 14.70 -14.33 7.34
CA GLU A 140 14.50 -13.08 8.06
C GLU A 140 13.01 -12.72 8.24
N GLY A 141 12.16 -13.27 7.37
CA GLY A 141 10.74 -12.97 7.29
C GLY A 141 10.46 -11.57 6.76
N PHE A 142 9.28 -11.40 6.18
CA PHE A 142 8.79 -10.11 5.71
C PHE A 142 9.62 -9.47 4.59
N THR A 143 10.52 -10.18 3.89
CA THR A 143 11.36 -9.58 2.82
C THR A 143 10.64 -9.49 1.47
N LYS A 144 9.48 -10.15 1.34
CA LYS A 144 8.60 -10.08 0.16
C LYS A 144 7.34 -9.27 0.46
N PHE A 145 6.83 -8.55 -0.53
CA PHE A 145 5.51 -7.92 -0.48
C PHE A 145 4.60 -8.36 -1.63
N MET A 146 3.29 -8.21 -1.42
CA MET A 146 2.25 -8.33 -2.43
C MET A 146 1.59 -6.97 -2.64
N LEU A 147 1.26 -6.67 -3.88
CA LEU A 147 0.36 -5.58 -4.23
C LEU A 147 -1.00 -6.21 -4.55
N VAL A 148 -2.00 -5.93 -3.72
CA VAL A 148 -3.36 -6.44 -3.90
C VAL A 148 -4.32 -5.30 -4.22
N ASP A 149 -5.37 -5.58 -4.97
CA ASP A 149 -6.40 -4.60 -5.27
C ASP A 149 -7.44 -4.49 -4.13
N ASP A 150 -8.44 -3.63 -4.30
CA ASP A 150 -9.55 -3.45 -3.35
C ASP A 150 -10.33 -4.74 -3.05
N GLY A 151 -10.40 -5.68 -4.00
CA GLY A 151 -11.01 -6.99 -3.83
C GLY A 151 -10.12 -7.99 -3.10
N GLY A 152 -8.86 -7.66 -2.88
CA GLY A 152 -7.83 -8.58 -2.38
C GLY A 152 -7.20 -9.43 -3.49
N GLU A 153 -7.44 -9.13 -4.77
CA GLU A 153 -6.80 -9.84 -5.88
C GLU A 153 -5.34 -9.40 -6.02
N LEU A 154 -4.45 -10.37 -6.23
CA LEU A 154 -3.04 -10.11 -6.47
C LEU A 154 -2.84 -9.38 -7.81
N LEU A 155 -2.14 -8.25 -7.77
CA LEU A 155 -1.75 -7.48 -8.96
C LEU A 155 -0.30 -7.72 -9.35
N ALA A 156 0.61 -7.71 -8.37
CA ALA A 156 2.04 -7.94 -8.55
C ALA A 156 2.71 -8.27 -7.20
N SER A 157 3.96 -8.71 -7.22
CA SER A 157 4.74 -8.98 -6.01
C SER A 157 6.21 -8.64 -6.23
N GLY A 158 6.94 -8.36 -5.15
CA GLY A 158 8.37 -8.06 -5.20
C GLY A 158 9.11 -8.56 -3.97
N ALA A 159 10.41 -8.83 -4.14
CA ALA A 159 11.33 -9.16 -3.05
C ALA A 159 12.48 -8.13 -3.06
N PRO A 160 12.22 -6.89 -2.60
CA PRO A 160 13.19 -5.81 -2.66
C PRO A 160 14.39 -6.05 -1.75
N THR A 161 15.47 -5.34 -2.02
CA THR A 161 16.70 -5.35 -1.24
C THR A 161 17.06 -3.94 -0.75
N GLY A 162 18.19 -3.80 -0.06
CA GLY A 162 18.67 -2.52 0.44
C GLY A 162 18.00 -2.09 1.75
N ALA A 163 17.75 -0.79 1.89
CA ALA A 163 17.19 -0.22 3.11
C ALA A 163 15.66 -0.41 3.19
N LEU A 164 15.23 -1.63 3.52
CA LEU A 164 13.82 -1.96 3.72
C LEU A 164 13.23 -1.19 4.93
N PRO A 165 11.89 -1.00 4.98
CA PRO A 165 11.24 -0.57 6.21
C PRO A 165 11.63 -1.49 7.38
N PRO A 166 11.79 -0.96 8.60
CA PRO A 166 12.16 -1.77 9.76
C PRO A 166 11.26 -2.99 9.91
N LEU A 167 11.82 -4.13 10.33
CA LEU A 167 11.07 -5.40 10.42
C LEU A 167 9.75 -5.24 11.18
N ARG A 168 9.74 -4.47 12.28
CA ARG A 168 8.53 -4.17 13.05
C ARG A 168 7.42 -3.52 12.22
N GLU A 169 7.77 -2.59 11.32
CA GLU A 169 6.80 -1.92 10.45
C GLU A 169 6.18 -2.92 9.46
N ARG A 170 7.02 -3.76 8.85
CA ARG A 170 6.58 -4.81 7.93
C ARG A 170 5.67 -5.84 8.62
N MET A 171 6.01 -6.26 9.84
CA MET A 171 5.17 -7.14 10.66
C MET A 171 3.82 -6.51 11.02
N MET A 172 3.83 -5.22 11.42
CA MET A 172 2.61 -4.50 11.78
C MET A 172 1.69 -4.28 10.58
N ASN A 173 2.26 -4.04 9.39
CA ASN A 173 1.50 -3.94 8.14
C ASN A 173 0.70 -5.23 7.89
N PHE A 174 1.34 -6.41 7.94
CA PHE A 174 0.63 -7.67 7.78
C PHE A 174 -0.41 -7.91 8.88
N ARG A 175 -0.04 -7.63 10.14
CA ARG A 175 -0.95 -7.79 11.29
C ARG A 175 -2.22 -6.97 11.13
N ALA A 176 -2.13 -5.78 10.55
CA ALA A 176 -3.25 -4.88 10.37
C ALA A 176 -4.24 -5.33 9.29
N VAL A 177 -3.85 -6.26 8.40
CA VAL A 177 -4.71 -6.86 7.38
C VAL A 177 -5.06 -8.33 7.62
N MET A 178 -4.43 -8.97 8.61
CA MET A 178 -4.66 -10.36 8.95
C MET A 178 -6.14 -10.67 9.19
N GLY A 179 -6.61 -11.79 8.64
CA GLY A 179 -8.01 -12.21 8.72
C GLY A 179 -8.95 -11.48 7.74
N SER A 180 -8.41 -10.71 6.79
CA SER A 180 -9.18 -10.00 5.76
C SER A 180 -8.86 -10.47 4.35
N LYS A 181 -9.63 -9.99 3.36
CA LYS A 181 -9.38 -10.25 1.94
C LYS A 181 -7.97 -9.84 1.48
N TYR A 182 -7.36 -8.85 2.11
CA TYR A 182 -6.05 -8.34 1.71
C TYR A 182 -4.88 -9.24 2.13
N ALA A 183 -5.05 -10.11 3.13
CA ALA A 183 -4.00 -11.02 3.59
C ALA A 183 -3.85 -12.28 2.73
N LYS A 184 -4.90 -12.65 1.98
CA LYS A 184 -5.01 -13.93 1.26
C LYS A 184 -3.85 -14.23 0.32
N ALA A 185 -3.35 -13.24 -0.40
CA ALA A 185 -2.23 -13.44 -1.33
C ALA A 185 -0.91 -13.79 -0.59
N CYS A 186 -0.67 -13.17 0.57
CA CYS A 186 0.48 -13.55 1.41
C CYS A 186 0.27 -14.94 2.03
N GLU A 187 -0.93 -15.24 2.52
CA GLU A 187 -1.26 -16.55 3.11
C GLU A 187 -1.09 -17.69 2.09
N ALA A 188 -1.59 -17.51 0.86
CA ALA A 188 -1.41 -18.47 -0.22
C ALA A 188 0.07 -18.70 -0.57
N CYS A 189 0.86 -17.62 -0.58
CA CYS A 189 2.31 -17.71 -0.84
C CYS A 189 3.06 -18.54 0.23
N MET A 190 2.54 -18.65 1.45
CA MET A 190 3.10 -19.52 2.48
C MET A 190 2.71 -20.99 2.25
N LEU A 191 1.43 -21.23 1.93
CA LEU A 191 0.87 -22.58 1.78
C LEU A 191 1.38 -23.32 0.53
N ASP A 192 1.53 -22.63 -0.61
CA ASP A 192 2.03 -23.24 -1.85
C ASP A 192 3.46 -23.78 -1.71
N LYS A 193 4.19 -23.36 -0.67
CA LYS A 193 5.57 -23.77 -0.41
C LYS A 193 5.67 -24.91 0.60
N ASP A 194 4.81 -24.93 1.61
CA ASP A 194 4.72 -26.07 2.53
C ASP A 194 4.30 -27.35 1.77
N ALA A 195 3.40 -27.23 0.78
CA ALA A 195 2.99 -28.35 -0.07
C ALA A 195 4.10 -28.87 -1.02
N ALA A 196 5.08 -28.03 -1.37
CA ALA A 196 6.22 -28.40 -2.22
C ALA A 196 7.39 -29.02 -1.41
N GLY A 197 7.38 -28.86 -0.09
CA GLY A 197 8.39 -29.40 0.84
C GLY A 197 8.14 -30.84 1.29
N ASP A 198 6.94 -31.39 1.05
CA ASP A 198 6.52 -32.72 1.51
C ASP A 198 6.80 -33.85 0.48
N THR A 199 7.57 -33.56 -0.58
CA THR A 199 7.95 -34.55 -1.63
C THR A 199 9.46 -34.80 -1.75
N ALA A 200 10.23 -34.60 -0.67
CA ALA A 200 11.68 -34.91 -0.64
C ALA A 200 12.01 -36.04 0.34
#